data_AF-A0A840YEJ5-F1
#
_entry.id   AF-A0A840YEJ5-F1
#
_cell.length_a   1.000
_cell.length_b   1.000
_cell.length_c   1.000
_cell.angle_alpha   90.00
_cell.angle_beta   90.00
_cell.angle_gamma   90.00
#
_symmetry.space_group_name_H-M   'P 1'
#
loop_
_entity.id
_entity.type
_entity.pdbx_description
1 polymer ?
#
loop_
_entity_poly.entity_id
_entity_poly.type
_entity_poly.pdbx_seq_one_letter_code
_entity_poly.pdbx_strand_id
1 'polypeptide(L)'
;MRQLLGLAIEAAGPCLPGVGSAHDAKADTWRTYVNVRFGYRICFPSNLLRVEPESPNGDGRVFTAADAAKLTAFGRNNAEDSSLAETAAEARVRSYRRQGQGQPGDSPELGSVFRQR
;
A
#
# COMPACT_ATOMS: atom_id res chain seq x y z
N MET A 1 -19.02 39.88 17.69
CA MET A 1 -17.98 38.98 18.24
C MET A 1 -18.60 37.60 18.44
N ARG A 2 -18.27 36.63 17.59
CA ARG A 2 -18.49 35.19 17.82
C ARG A 2 -17.34 34.46 17.12
N GLN A 3 -16.34 34.10 17.91
CA GLN A 3 -15.25 33.23 17.47
C GLN A 3 -15.83 31.80 17.39
N LEU A 4 -15.83 31.23 16.19
CA LEU A 4 -16.03 29.80 15.99
C LEU A 4 -14.65 29.15 16.10
N LEU A 5 -14.43 28.46 17.21
CA LEU A 5 -13.28 27.61 17.45
C LEU A 5 -13.40 26.40 16.51
N GLY A 6 -12.64 26.42 15.42
CA GLY A 6 -12.51 25.28 14.52
C GLY A 6 -11.72 24.17 15.21
N LEU A 7 -12.34 23.01 15.36
CA LEU A 7 -11.77 21.79 15.90
C LEU A 7 -10.55 21.38 15.07
N ALA A 8 -9.35 21.44 15.65
CA ALA A 8 -8.16 20.87 15.03
C ALA A 8 -8.29 19.34 15.05
N ILE A 9 -8.50 18.73 13.88
CA ILE A 9 -8.31 17.28 13.70
C ILE A 9 -6.79 17.06 13.64
N GLU A 10 -6.15 16.96 14.80
CA GLU A 10 -4.77 16.52 14.92
C GLU A 10 -4.76 15.03 15.25
N ALA A 11 -4.53 14.21 14.24
CA ALA A 11 -4.01 12.86 14.41
C ALA A 11 -2.88 12.61 13.40
N ALA A 12 -1.93 13.55 13.35
CA ALA A 12 -0.62 13.37 12.73
C ALA A 12 0.28 12.55 13.67
N GLY A 13 -0.11 11.31 13.96
CA GLY A 13 0.79 10.36 14.60
C GLY A 13 2.04 10.17 13.73
N PRO A 14 3.25 10.22 14.29
CA PRO A 14 4.48 10.13 13.51
C PRO A 14 4.52 8.83 12.72
N CYS A 15 5.03 8.94 11.50
CA CYS A 15 5.35 7.82 10.62
C CYS A 15 6.52 7.04 11.23
N LEU A 16 6.22 6.16 12.19
CA LEU A 16 7.21 5.28 12.80
C LEU A 16 7.35 4.04 11.91
N PRO A 17 8.55 3.72 11.42
CA PRO A 17 8.77 2.47 10.71
C PRO A 17 8.51 1.28 11.66
N GLY A 18 7.80 0.27 11.17
CA GLY A 18 7.71 -1.01 11.88
C GLY A 18 9.11 -1.58 12.07
N VAL A 19 9.42 -2.05 13.28
CA VAL A 19 10.72 -2.66 13.63
C VAL A 19 11.04 -3.82 12.69
N GLY A 20 11.91 -3.57 11.71
CA GLY A 20 12.51 -4.54 10.80
C GLY A 20 14.01 -4.26 10.70
N SER A 21 14.81 -5.32 10.61
CA SER A 21 16.27 -5.32 10.77
C SER A 21 17.00 -4.19 10.05
N ALA A 22 17.96 -3.59 10.76
CA ALA A 22 18.72 -2.42 10.35
C ALA A 22 19.49 -2.64 9.03
N HIS A 23 19.04 -1.98 7.97
CA HIS A 23 19.96 -1.45 6.97
C HIS A 23 20.66 -0.23 7.59
N ASP A 24 21.93 0.01 7.24
CA ASP A 24 22.71 1.17 7.68
C ASP A 24 21.90 2.46 7.51
N ALA A 25 21.28 2.89 8.60
CA ALA A 25 20.34 3.98 8.62
C ALA A 25 21.13 5.28 8.58
N LYS A 26 21.49 5.73 7.36
CA LYS A 26 21.42 7.16 7.08
C LYS A 26 19.99 7.57 7.40
N ALA A 27 19.76 8.07 8.62
CA ALA A 27 18.45 8.37 9.20
C ALA A 27 17.39 8.60 8.11
N ASP A 28 16.67 7.53 7.75
CA ASP A 28 15.78 7.56 6.60
C ASP A 28 14.76 8.65 6.88
N THR A 29 14.75 9.70 6.06
CA THR A 29 13.83 10.81 6.29
C THR A 29 12.47 10.34 5.80
N TRP A 30 11.68 9.78 6.71
CA TRP A 30 10.34 9.29 6.41
C TRP A 30 9.39 10.46 6.20
N ARG A 31 8.58 10.39 5.14
CA ARG A 31 7.50 11.33 4.87
C ARG A 31 6.18 10.58 4.71
N THR A 32 5.09 11.31 4.93
CA THR A 32 3.73 10.78 4.77
C THR A 32 3.10 11.31 3.50
N TYR A 33 2.50 10.42 2.71
CA TYR A 33 1.57 10.77 1.65
C TYR A 33 0.15 10.45 2.12
N VAL A 34 -0.77 11.39 1.95
CA VAL A 34 -2.19 11.26 2.28
C VAL A 34 -3.00 11.41 1.00
N ASN A 35 -3.86 10.44 0.71
CA ASN A 35 -4.88 10.58 -0.32
C ASN A 35 -6.23 10.87 0.35
N VAL A 36 -6.69 12.12 0.26
CA VAL A 36 -7.91 12.57 0.93
C VAL A 36 -9.16 11.94 0.31
N ARG A 37 -9.16 11.71 -1.01
CA ARG A 37 -10.30 11.15 -1.75
C ARG A 37 -10.69 9.75 -1.26
N PHE A 38 -9.70 8.89 -1.04
CA PHE A 38 -9.89 7.50 -0.61
C PHE A 38 -9.54 7.29 0.88
N GLY A 39 -9.19 8.34 1.61
CA GLY A 39 -9.00 8.30 3.06
C GLY A 39 -7.82 7.46 3.56
N TYR A 40 -6.80 7.22 2.73
CA TYR A 40 -5.63 6.41 3.12
C TYR A 40 -4.36 7.26 3.25
N ARG A 41 -3.40 6.73 4.02
CA ARG A 41 -2.06 7.31 4.15
C ARG A 41 -0.98 6.23 4.08
N ILE A 42 0.18 6.57 3.53
CA ILE A 42 1.36 5.72 3.56
C ILE A 42 2.60 6.49 4.02
N CYS A 43 3.52 5.73 4.58
CA CYS A 43 4.87 6.14 4.93
C CYS A 43 5.83 5.78 3.79
N PHE A 44 6.72 6.70 3.41
CA PHE A 44 7.75 6.40 2.41
C PHE A 44 9.10 7.04 2.78
N PRO A 45 10.23 6.36 2.47
CA PRO A 45 11.57 6.90 2.68
C PRO A 45 11.87 7.97 1.63
N SER A 46 11.80 9.25 2.01
CA SER A 46 11.90 10.36 1.06
C SER A 46 13.32 10.63 0.57
N ASN A 47 14.32 10.05 1.23
CA ASN A 47 15.71 10.00 0.78
C ASN A 47 15.95 8.96 -0.34
N LEU A 48 15.08 7.95 -0.46
CA LEU A 48 15.20 6.89 -1.47
C LEU A 48 14.24 7.07 -2.64
N LEU A 49 13.04 7.60 -2.36
CA LEU A 49 11.96 7.68 -3.33
C LEU A 49 11.63 9.12 -3.72
N ARG A 50 11.65 9.39 -5.02
CA ARG A 50 11.11 10.61 -5.61
C ARG A 50 9.59 10.50 -5.74
N VAL A 51 8.91 11.57 -5.34
CA VAL A 51 7.46 11.70 -5.42
C VAL A 51 7.07 12.14 -6.82
N GLU A 52 6.28 11.35 -7.54
CA GLU A 52 5.72 11.73 -8.84
C GLU A 52 4.39 12.49 -8.64
N PRO A 53 3.86 13.19 -9.66
CA PRO A 53 2.54 13.80 -9.60
C PRO A 53 1.44 12.82 -9.20
N GLU A 54 0.36 13.33 -8.63
CA GLU A 54 -0.81 12.48 -8.39
C GLU A 54 -1.39 11.98 -9.70
N SER A 55 -1.99 10.80 -9.67
CA SER A 55 -2.78 10.28 -10.77
C SER A 55 -3.84 11.31 -11.20
N PRO A 56 -4.12 11.48 -12.51
CA PRO A 56 -5.20 12.35 -12.98
C PRO A 56 -6.57 12.00 -12.39
N ASN A 57 -6.79 10.74 -12.03
CA ASN A 57 -8.01 10.29 -11.36
C ASN A 57 -7.98 10.55 -9.83
N GLY A 58 -6.87 11.02 -9.26
CA GLY A 58 -6.72 11.27 -7.82
C GLY A 58 -6.87 10.01 -6.96
N ASP A 59 -6.71 8.83 -7.56
CA ASP A 59 -6.79 7.54 -6.88
C ASP A 59 -5.48 7.10 -6.26
N GLY A 60 -4.38 7.75 -6.60
CA GLY A 60 -3.09 7.32 -6.13
C GLY A 60 -1.91 8.10 -6.67
N ARG A 61 -0.73 7.59 -6.30
CA ARG A 61 0.55 8.19 -6.63
C ARG A 61 1.61 7.13 -6.85
N VAL A 62 2.53 7.45 -7.74
CA VAL A 62 3.74 6.68 -7.98
C VAL A 62 4.93 7.33 -7.27
N PHE A 63 5.83 6.50 -6.77
CA PHE A 63 7.11 6.90 -6.23
C PHE A 63 8.20 6.09 -6.93
N THR A 64 9.26 6.75 -7.38
CA THR A 64 10.34 6.11 -8.14
C THR A 64 11.67 6.26 -7.42
N ALA A 65 12.46 5.21 -7.38
CA ALA A 65 13.84 5.23 -6.93
C ALA A 65 14.82 5.47 -8.10
N ALA A 66 16.08 5.74 -7.77
CA ALA A 66 17.15 5.89 -8.76
C ALA A 66 17.52 4.57 -9.45
N ASP A 67 17.32 3.44 -8.78
CA ASP A 67 17.65 2.08 -9.23
C ASP A 67 16.52 1.39 -10.00
N ALA A 68 15.60 2.18 -10.57
CA ALA A 68 14.38 1.73 -11.25
C ALA A 68 13.33 1.04 -10.36
N ALA A 69 13.52 0.95 -9.04
CA ALA A 69 12.44 0.50 -8.16
C ALA A 69 11.27 1.49 -8.20
N LYS A 70 10.04 0.95 -8.10
CA LYS A 70 8.80 1.73 -8.14
C LYS A 70 7.83 1.27 -7.05
N LEU A 71 7.39 2.21 -6.24
CA LEU A 71 6.27 2.04 -5.32
C LEU A 71 5.03 2.70 -5.94
N THR A 72 3.88 2.02 -5.89
CA THR A 72 2.60 2.58 -6.33
C THR A 72 1.60 2.40 -5.21
N ALA A 73 0.94 3.49 -4.80
CA ALA A 73 -0.10 3.48 -3.78
C ALA A 73 -1.37 4.03 -4.39
N PHE A 74 -2.46 3.27 -4.32
CA PHE A 74 -3.77 3.67 -4.86
C PHE A 74 -4.93 3.14 -3.99
N GLY A 75 -6.07 3.81 -4.07
CA GLY A 75 -7.34 3.40 -3.49
C GLY A 75 -8.34 2.94 -4.56
N ARG A 76 -9.26 2.06 -4.19
CA ARG A 76 -10.37 1.58 -5.03
C ARG A 76 -11.62 1.46 -4.18
N ASN A 77 -12.79 1.73 -4.77
CA ASN A 77 -14.07 1.41 -4.13
C ASN A 77 -14.32 -0.10 -4.12
N ASN A 78 -15.03 -0.58 -3.09
CA ASN A 78 -15.46 -1.98 -3.00
C ASN A 78 -16.84 -2.15 -3.63
N ALA A 79 -16.92 -2.19 -4.96
CA ALA A 79 -18.20 -2.30 -5.68
C ALA A 79 -18.82 -3.71 -5.58
N GLU A 80 -18.00 -4.73 -5.33
CA GLU A 80 -18.38 -6.14 -5.25
C GLU A 80 -18.64 -6.61 -3.80
N ASP A 81 -18.57 -5.69 -2.83
CA ASP A 81 -18.66 -5.95 -1.39
C ASP A 81 -17.77 -7.12 -0.91
N SER A 82 -16.59 -7.26 -1.54
CA SER A 82 -15.65 -8.32 -1.22
C SER A 82 -15.03 -8.11 0.16
N SER A 83 -14.78 -9.20 0.86
CA SER A 83 -13.98 -9.18 2.08
C SER A 83 -12.51 -8.83 1.80
N LEU A 84 -11.79 -8.44 2.85
CA LEU A 84 -10.34 -8.22 2.79
C LEU A 84 -9.59 -9.50 2.39
N ALA A 85 -10.06 -10.66 2.84
CA ALA A 85 -9.43 -11.95 2.54
C ALA A 85 -9.53 -12.28 1.05
N GLU A 86 -10.71 -12.09 0.45
CA GLU A 86 -10.93 -12.29 -0.99
C GLU A 86 -10.08 -11.34 -1.82
N THR A 87 -10.05 -10.06 -1.45
CA THR A 87 -9.24 -9.05 -2.13
C THR A 87 -7.74 -9.37 -2.06
N ALA A 88 -7.26 -9.84 -0.90
CA ALA A 88 -5.87 -10.24 -0.72
C ALA A 88 -5.52 -11.51 -1.53
N ALA A 89 -6.44 -12.48 -1.62
CA ALA A 89 -6.27 -13.66 -2.44
C ALA A 89 -6.18 -13.31 -3.93
N GLU A 90 -7.08 -12.45 -4.43
CA GLU A 90 -7.06 -11.95 -5.81
C GLU A 90 -5.74 -11.23 -6.13
N ALA A 91 -5.29 -10.35 -5.22
CA ALA A 91 -4.03 -9.62 -5.37
C ALA A 91 -2.82 -10.57 -5.46
N ARG A 92 -2.81 -11.62 -4.65
CA ARG A 92 -1.77 -12.66 -4.67
C ARG A 92 -1.76 -13.42 -6.00
N VAL A 93 -2.92 -13.84 -6.51
CA VAL A 93 -3.02 -14.49 -7.84
C VAL A 93 -2.52 -13.57 -8.95
N ARG A 94 -2.89 -12.28 -8.91
CA ARG A 94 -2.45 -11.28 -9.88
C ARG A 94 -0.93 -11.10 -9.87
N SER A 95 -0.29 -11.11 -8.70
CA SER A 95 1.17 -11.03 -8.60
C SER A 95 1.86 -12.22 -9.25
N TYR A 96 1.34 -13.44 -9.07
CA TYR A 96 1.91 -14.64 -9.70
C TYR A 96 1.78 -14.60 -11.23
N ARG A 97 0.58 -14.25 -11.74
CA ARG A 97 0.36 -14.15 -13.20
C ARG A 97 1.30 -13.14 -13.86
N ARG A 98 1.56 -11.99 -13.23
CA ARG A 98 2.47 -10.97 -13.76
C ARG A 98 3.93 -11.46 -13.80
N GLN A 99 4.32 -12.36 -12.91
CA GLN A 99 5.67 -12.91 -12.82
C GLN A 99 5.93 -14.08 -13.80
N GLY A 100 4.95 -14.47 -14.62
CA GLY A 100 5.14 -15.48 -15.67
C GLY A 100 5.21 -16.93 -15.17
N GLN A 101 4.69 -17.23 -13.97
CA GLN A 101 4.55 -18.60 -13.47
C GLN A 101 3.12 -18.84 -12.98
N GLY A 102 2.38 -19.67 -13.70
CA GLY A 102 1.02 -20.10 -13.36
C GLY A 102 0.18 -20.33 -14.61
N GLN A 103 0.13 -21.58 -15.07
CA GLN A 103 -0.85 -22.02 -16.06
C GLN A 103 -2.28 -21.90 -15.48
N PRO A 104 -3.32 -21.73 -16.31
CA PRO A 104 -4.70 -21.85 -15.84
C PRO A 104 -4.91 -23.30 -15.35
N GLY A 105 -4.80 -23.51 -14.03
CA GLY A 105 -4.78 -24.83 -13.41
C GLY A 105 -4.02 -24.87 -12.07
N ASP A 106 -3.07 -23.97 -11.86
CA ASP A 106 -2.35 -23.83 -10.59
C ASP A 106 -3.16 -23.02 -9.58
N SER A 107 -4.33 -23.53 -9.20
CA SER A 107 -4.98 -23.09 -7.96
C SER A 107 -4.07 -23.52 -6.80
N PRO A 108 -3.60 -22.63 -5.92
CA PRO A 108 -3.17 -23.07 -4.61
C PRO A 108 -4.44 -23.52 -3.91
N GLU A 109 -4.71 -24.83 -3.92
CA GLU A 109 -5.82 -25.39 -3.17
C GLU A 109 -5.72 -24.91 -1.73
N LEU A 110 -6.68 -24.08 -1.34
CA LEU A 110 -6.96 -23.79 0.05
C LEU A 110 -7.46 -25.10 0.68
N GLY A 111 -6.53 -25.86 1.26
CA GLY A 111 -6.82 -26.91 2.25
C GLY A 111 -7.11 -28.31 1.71
N SER A 112 -6.08 -29.14 1.58
CA SER A 112 -6.24 -30.59 1.40
C SER A 112 -4.95 -31.38 1.74
N VAL A 113 -4.30 -31.07 2.87
CA VAL A 113 -3.34 -32.00 3.51
C VAL A 113 -3.89 -32.45 4.86
N PHE A 114 -4.97 -33.22 4.81
CA PHE A 114 -5.30 -34.20 5.84
C PHE A 114 -6.13 -35.31 5.20
N ARG A 115 -5.46 -36.33 4.69
CA ARG A 115 -6.05 -37.67 4.60
C ARG A 115 -4.98 -38.67 5.01
N GLN A 116 -5.05 -39.09 6.28
CA GLN A 116 -4.42 -40.29 6.77
C GLN A 116 -4.84 -41.48 5.89
N ARG A 117 -3.87 -42.24 5.41
CA ARG A 117 -3.87 -43.70 5.46
C ARG A 117 -2.44 -44.19 5.63
#